data_AF-A0A397B581-F1
#
_entry.id   AF-A0A397B581-F1
#
_cell.length_a   1.000
_cell.length_b   1.000
_cell.length_c   1.000
_cell.angle_alpha   90.00
_cell.angle_beta   90.00
_cell.angle_gamma   90.00
#
_symmetry.space_group_name_H-M   'P 1'
#
loop_
_entity.id
_entity.type
_entity.pdbx_description
1 polymer ?
#
loop_
_entity_poly.entity_id
_entity_poly.type
_entity_poly.pdbx_seq_one_letter_code
_entity_poly.pdbx_strand_id
1 'polypeptide(L)'
;MPQRSFSTDVPKKEHGFRPQIHRLLYSSNTTLEEVFTMLASRVAPYDSKGSDAFFYKCLQHDSLSPSFFHDVVSYFDRFLRDDLVGPSDGAMASVVALLIKHGTCREPLEKLTVRPAELAHLLEVVRAMCVAPSSSRHTSKQQHHAAAEANKKLAALADFEAWLSRRHAQVLSFYLKFGLLC
;
A
#
# COMPACT_ATOMS: atom_id res chain seq x y z
N MET A 1 -19.62 -53.80 -5.00
CA MET A 1 -19.49 -52.39 -5.46
C MET A 1 -18.54 -51.66 -4.53
N PRO A 2 -17.36 -51.19 -4.98
CA PRO A 2 -16.50 -50.37 -4.15
C PRO A 2 -16.75 -48.87 -4.43
N GLN A 3 -16.85 -48.09 -3.35
CA GLN A 3 -17.03 -46.63 -3.38
C GLN A 3 -15.83 -45.96 -4.07
N ARG A 4 -16.12 -45.07 -5.02
CA ARG A 4 -15.15 -44.13 -5.59
C ARG A 4 -14.88 -43.03 -4.56
N SER A 5 -13.72 -43.08 -3.92
CA SER A 5 -13.14 -41.93 -3.24
C SER A 5 -12.68 -40.93 -4.30
N PHE A 6 -13.40 -39.81 -4.45
CA PHE A 6 -12.92 -38.69 -5.26
C PHE A 6 -11.78 -38.01 -4.50
N SER A 7 -10.54 -38.25 -4.95
CA SER A 7 -9.39 -37.45 -4.53
C SER A 7 -9.62 -36.03 -5.04
N THR A 8 -9.93 -35.10 -4.15
CA THR A 8 -9.85 -33.66 -4.45
C THR A 8 -8.39 -33.23 -4.37
N ASP A 9 -7.56 -33.79 -5.24
CA ASP A 9 -6.24 -33.23 -5.51
C ASP A 9 -6.47 -31.96 -6.33
N VAL A 10 -6.47 -30.83 -5.61
CA VAL A 10 -6.31 -29.51 -6.22
C VAL A 10 -5.07 -29.59 -7.11
N PRO A 11 -5.16 -29.29 -8.42
CA PRO A 11 -3.99 -29.36 -9.28
C PRO A 11 -2.95 -28.37 -8.74
N LYS A 12 -1.80 -28.89 -8.30
CA LYS A 12 -0.60 -28.10 -8.06
C LYS A 12 -0.27 -27.43 -9.39
N LYS A 13 -0.64 -26.16 -9.53
CA LYS A 13 -0.18 -25.29 -10.59
C LYS A 13 1.35 -25.39 -10.60
N GLU A 14 1.90 -26.05 -11.61
CA GLU A 14 3.31 -25.97 -11.95
C GLU A 14 3.61 -24.51 -12.28
N HIS A 15 4.03 -23.77 -11.27
CA HIS A 15 4.72 -22.50 -11.47
C HIS A 15 6.17 -22.89 -11.68
N GLY A 16 6.54 -23.03 -12.96
CA GLY A 16 7.94 -23.11 -13.36
C GLY A 16 8.73 -22.08 -12.57
N PHE A 17 9.84 -22.51 -11.98
CA PHE A 17 10.65 -21.73 -11.06
C PHE A 17 11.04 -20.40 -11.70
N ARG A 18 10.30 -19.34 -11.40
CA ARG A 18 10.67 -17.96 -11.75
C ARG A 18 11.42 -17.40 -10.54
N PRO A 19 12.70 -17.01 -10.66
CA PRO A 19 13.44 -16.42 -9.55
C PRO A 19 12.65 -15.26 -8.96
N GLN A 20 12.60 -15.12 -7.64
CA GLN A 20 11.99 -13.94 -7.03
C GLN A 20 12.69 -12.70 -7.59
N ILE A 21 11.95 -11.75 -8.19
CA ILE A 21 12.52 -10.53 -8.80
C ILE A 21 13.44 -9.82 -7.79
N HIS A 22 13.05 -9.84 -6.52
CA HIS A 22 13.88 -9.39 -5.40
C HIS A 22 15.30 -9.97 -5.41
N ARG A 23 15.52 -11.25 -5.70
CA ARG A 23 16.88 -11.83 -5.75
C ARG A 23 17.70 -11.31 -6.94
N LEU A 24 17.05 -11.09 -8.09
CA LEU A 24 17.71 -10.59 -9.29
C LEU A 24 18.14 -9.13 -9.14
N LEU A 25 17.34 -8.32 -8.42
CA LEU A 25 17.65 -6.92 -8.13
C LEU A 25 18.91 -6.70 -7.28
N TYR A 26 19.34 -7.70 -6.53
CA TYR A 26 20.57 -7.66 -5.72
C TYR A 26 21.68 -8.54 -6.31
N SER A 27 21.46 -9.15 -7.48
CA SER A 27 22.49 -9.86 -8.23
C SER A 27 23.41 -8.84 -8.91
N SER A 28 24.72 -8.95 -8.68
CA SER A 28 25.72 -8.04 -9.27
C SER A 28 25.86 -8.16 -10.79
N ASN A 29 25.32 -9.24 -11.39
CA ASN A 29 25.51 -9.55 -12.81
C ASN A 29 24.25 -9.30 -13.65
N THR A 30 23.26 -8.57 -13.13
CA THR A 30 21.96 -8.40 -13.81
C THR A 30 21.63 -6.92 -13.92
N THR A 31 21.27 -6.47 -15.13
CA THR A 31 20.90 -5.06 -15.35
C THR A 31 19.45 -4.78 -14.97
N LEU A 32 19.10 -3.50 -14.80
CA LEU A 32 17.70 -3.12 -14.52
C LEU A 32 16.77 -3.49 -15.68
N GLU A 33 17.23 -3.39 -16.92
CA GLU A 33 16.49 -3.73 -18.12
C GLU A 33 16.18 -5.24 -18.20
N GLU A 34 17.14 -6.08 -17.81
CA GLU A 34 16.96 -7.54 -17.74
C GLU A 34 15.95 -7.91 -16.64
N VAL A 35 16.06 -7.28 -15.47
CA VAL A 35 15.09 -7.46 -14.39
C VAL A 35 13.70 -6.99 -14.83
N PHE A 36 13.61 -5.85 -15.50
CA PHE A 36 12.36 -5.30 -16.00
C PHE A 36 11.70 -6.22 -17.02
N THR A 37 12.45 -6.77 -17.96
CA THR A 37 11.95 -7.73 -18.95
C THR A 37 11.29 -8.93 -18.25
N MET A 38 11.94 -9.44 -17.20
CA MET A 38 11.39 -10.55 -16.42
C MET A 38 10.17 -10.14 -15.58
N LEU A 39 10.16 -8.93 -15.03
CA LEU A 39 9.02 -8.39 -14.27
C LEU A 39 7.81 -8.18 -15.18
N ALA A 40 7.99 -7.50 -16.32
CA ALA A 40 6.95 -7.21 -17.31
C ALA A 40 6.33 -8.48 -17.91
N SER A 41 7.04 -9.61 -17.91
CA SER A 41 6.51 -10.92 -18.32
C SER A 41 5.53 -11.57 -17.31
N ARG A 42 5.34 -10.95 -16.13
CA ARG A 42 4.47 -11.44 -15.04
C ARG A 42 3.19 -10.61 -14.96
N VAL A 43 2.31 -10.83 -15.94
CA VAL A 43 1.11 -10.00 -16.12
C VAL A 43 -0.08 -10.44 -15.26
N ALA A 44 -0.08 -11.65 -14.68
CA ALA A 44 -1.10 -12.08 -13.72
C ALA A 44 -0.70 -13.35 -12.91
N PRO A 45 -0.85 -13.36 -11.57
CA PRO A 45 -0.95 -12.16 -10.71
C PRO A 45 0.34 -11.33 -10.81
N TYR A 46 0.21 -10.01 -10.66
CA TYR A 46 1.37 -9.12 -10.61
C TYR A 46 2.28 -9.50 -9.44
N ASP A 47 3.60 -9.45 -9.64
CA ASP A 47 4.58 -9.65 -8.59
C ASP A 47 4.72 -8.34 -7.79
N SER A 48 3.77 -8.04 -6.90
CA SER A 48 3.71 -6.73 -6.23
C SER A 48 4.95 -6.45 -5.38
N LYS A 49 5.52 -7.47 -4.72
CA LYS A 49 6.78 -7.36 -3.96
C LYS A 49 7.99 -7.14 -4.88
N GLY A 50 8.03 -7.84 -6.01
CA GLY A 50 9.04 -7.63 -7.05
C GLY A 50 8.96 -6.23 -7.65
N SER A 51 7.74 -5.75 -7.89
CA SER A 51 7.47 -4.42 -8.43
C SER A 51 7.91 -3.32 -7.46
N ASP A 52 7.58 -3.45 -6.17
CA ASP A 52 7.99 -2.49 -5.12
C ASP A 52 9.53 -2.36 -5.05
N ALA A 53 10.22 -3.50 -4.95
CA ALA A 53 11.68 -3.52 -4.94
C ALA A 53 12.28 -2.97 -6.25
N PHE A 54 11.65 -3.25 -7.39
CA PHE A 54 12.12 -2.79 -8.69
C PHE A 54 11.99 -1.26 -8.84
N PHE A 55 10.83 -0.67 -8.53
CA PHE A 55 10.64 0.78 -8.62
C PHE A 55 11.56 1.53 -7.66
N TYR A 56 11.75 1.01 -6.45
CA TYR A 56 12.72 1.57 -5.51
C TYR A 56 14.16 1.52 -6.07
N LYS A 57 14.53 0.42 -6.75
CA LYS A 57 15.83 0.30 -7.41
C LYS A 57 16.00 1.25 -8.60
N CYS A 58 14.96 1.45 -9.40
CA CYS A 58 14.95 2.45 -10.46
C CYS A 58 15.21 3.87 -9.91
N LEU A 59 14.61 4.22 -8.77
CA LEU A 59 14.81 5.52 -8.11
C LEU A 59 16.26 5.72 -7.64
N GLN A 60 16.89 4.65 -7.11
CA GLN A 60 18.28 4.66 -6.65
C GLN A 60 19.29 4.83 -7.80
N HIS A 61 18.94 4.46 -9.04
CA HIS A 61 19.83 4.57 -10.18
C HIS A 61 20.04 6.03 -10.59
N ASP A 62 21.28 6.47 -10.82
CA ASP A 62 21.61 7.90 -11.06
C ASP A 62 20.82 8.49 -12.24
N SER A 63 20.76 7.77 -13.36
CA SER A 63 19.94 8.10 -14.51
C SER A 63 19.41 6.84 -15.19
N LEU A 64 18.13 6.87 -15.56
CA LEU A 64 17.54 5.91 -16.50
C LEU A 64 17.56 6.49 -17.91
N SER A 65 17.73 5.66 -18.92
CA SER A 65 17.55 6.11 -20.30
C SER A 65 16.09 6.54 -20.52
N PRO A 66 15.81 7.55 -21.37
CA PRO A 66 14.45 8.04 -21.59
C PRO A 66 13.47 6.95 -22.06
N SER A 67 13.91 6.07 -22.96
CA SER A 67 13.10 4.96 -23.46
C SER A 67 12.77 3.97 -22.33
N PHE A 68 13.77 3.59 -21.54
CA PHE A 68 13.56 2.66 -20.43
C PHE A 68 12.64 3.25 -19.36
N PHE A 69 12.79 4.52 -19.04
CA PHE A 69 11.89 5.23 -18.14
C PHE A 69 10.43 5.19 -18.63
N HIS A 70 10.19 5.44 -19.92
CA HIS A 70 8.85 5.35 -20.50
C HIS A 70 8.25 3.93 -20.40
N ASP A 71 9.07 2.90 -20.63
CA ASP A 71 8.63 1.51 -20.49
C ASP A 71 8.24 1.19 -19.03
N VAL A 72 9.02 1.65 -18.06
CA VAL A 72 8.74 1.49 -16.62
C VAL A 72 7.43 2.18 -16.22
N VAL A 73 7.20 3.41 -16.68
CA VAL A 73 5.95 4.15 -16.42
C VAL A 73 4.76 3.48 -17.10
N SER A 74 4.92 2.99 -18.33
CA SER A 74 3.86 2.25 -19.04
C SER A 74 3.51 0.92 -18.37
N TYR A 75 4.49 0.23 -17.79
CA TYR A 75 4.24 -0.95 -16.97
C TYR A 75 3.47 -0.59 -15.70
N PHE A 76 3.85 0.50 -15.01
CA PHE A 76 3.13 0.95 -13.82
C PHE A 76 1.68 1.33 -14.10
N ASP A 77 1.41 2.02 -15.21
CA ASP A 77 0.05 2.37 -15.64
C ASP A 77 -0.82 1.14 -15.94
N ARG A 78 -0.24 0.07 -16.49
CA ARG A 78 -0.94 -1.22 -16.62
C ARG A 78 -1.18 -1.89 -15.27
N PHE A 79 -0.20 -1.85 -14.38
CA PHE A 79 -0.32 -2.40 -13.03
C PHE A 79 -1.47 -1.73 -12.24
N LEU A 80 -1.63 -0.40 -12.36
CA LEU A 80 -2.74 0.34 -11.75
C LEU A 80 -4.12 -0.04 -12.31
N ARG A 81 -4.21 -0.37 -13.60
CA ARG A 81 -5.48 -0.68 -14.27
C ARG A 81 -5.89 -2.14 -14.10
N ASP A 82 -4.92 -3.05 -14.16
CA ASP A 82 -5.17 -4.48 -14.31
C ASP A 82 -5.16 -5.23 -12.97
N ASP A 83 -4.49 -4.70 -11.94
CA ASP A 83 -4.49 -5.32 -10.60
C ASP A 83 -5.48 -4.63 -9.67
N LEU A 84 -6.48 -5.40 -9.20
CA LEU A 84 -7.47 -4.94 -8.22
C LEU A 84 -6.84 -4.58 -6.87
N VAL A 85 -5.69 -5.17 -6.52
CA VAL A 85 -4.96 -4.84 -5.28
C VAL A 85 -4.13 -3.57 -5.45
N GLY A 86 -3.62 -3.34 -6.67
CA GLY A 86 -2.76 -2.23 -6.99
C GLY A 86 -1.35 -2.29 -6.36
N PRO A 87 -0.53 -1.26 -6.58
CA PRO A 87 0.80 -1.13 -5.98
C PRO A 87 0.72 -0.83 -4.48
N SER A 88 1.79 -1.15 -3.75
CA SER A 88 1.98 -0.68 -2.38
C SER A 88 2.20 0.84 -2.33
N ASP A 89 1.98 1.45 -1.17
CA ASP A 89 2.31 2.87 -0.95
C ASP A 89 3.78 3.18 -1.26
N GLY A 90 4.69 2.23 -0.96
CA GLY A 90 6.12 2.34 -1.26
C GLY A 90 6.42 2.35 -2.76
N ALA A 91 5.75 1.48 -3.52
CA ALA A 91 5.86 1.44 -4.98
C ALA A 91 5.32 2.72 -5.60
N MET A 92 4.15 3.19 -5.12
CA MET A 92 3.55 4.46 -5.57
C MET A 92 4.49 5.64 -5.30
N ALA A 93 5.01 5.77 -4.08
CA ALA A 93 5.95 6.84 -3.73
C ALA A 93 7.23 6.80 -4.57
N SER A 94 7.76 5.60 -4.85
CA SER A 94 8.96 5.42 -5.67
C SER A 94 8.74 5.87 -7.11
N VAL A 95 7.60 5.54 -7.72
CA VAL A 95 7.28 5.96 -9.09
C VAL A 95 7.02 7.47 -9.15
N VAL A 96 6.30 8.05 -8.20
CA VAL A 96 6.11 9.52 -8.14
C VAL A 96 7.46 10.24 -8.05
N ALA A 97 8.37 9.77 -7.19
CA ALA A 97 9.72 10.32 -7.09
C ALA A 97 10.51 10.16 -8.41
N LEU A 98 10.33 9.04 -9.11
CA LEU A 98 10.95 8.81 -10.42
C LEU A 98 10.42 9.80 -11.49
N LEU A 99 9.11 10.05 -11.53
CA LEU A 99 8.48 11.03 -12.42
C LEU A 99 9.01 12.46 -12.18
N ILE A 100 9.19 12.83 -10.91
CA ILE A 100 9.79 14.11 -10.53
C ILE A 100 11.26 14.17 -10.98
N LYS A 101 12.05 13.12 -10.67
CA LYS A 101 13.48 13.03 -11.02
C LYS A 101 13.74 13.16 -12.52
N HIS A 102 12.85 12.59 -13.35
CA HIS A 102 12.96 12.61 -14.81
C HIS A 102 12.22 13.78 -15.48
N GLY A 103 11.72 14.76 -14.71
CA GLY A 103 11.17 16.00 -15.24
C GLY A 103 9.86 15.85 -16.03
N THR A 104 9.14 14.75 -15.84
CA THR A 104 7.80 14.53 -16.43
C THR A 104 6.71 15.19 -15.59
N CYS A 105 6.93 15.38 -14.29
CA CYS A 105 6.09 16.20 -13.43
C CYS A 105 6.55 17.67 -13.50
N ARG A 106 6.09 18.41 -14.52
CA ARG A 106 6.32 19.86 -14.62
C ARG A 106 5.34 20.67 -13.77
N GLU A 107 4.18 20.10 -13.48
CA GLU A 107 3.18 20.72 -12.63
C GLU A 107 3.45 20.37 -11.16
N PRO A 108 3.31 21.35 -10.24
CA PRO A 108 3.38 21.07 -8.82
C PRO A 108 2.27 20.08 -8.47
N LEU A 109 2.62 19.04 -7.71
CA LEU A 109 1.64 18.08 -7.21
C LEU A 109 0.60 18.84 -6.37
N GLU A 110 -0.65 18.80 -6.81
CA GLU A 110 -1.73 19.39 -6.03
C GLU A 110 -1.93 18.56 -4.77
N LYS A 111 -1.82 19.20 -3.61
CA LYS A 111 -2.25 18.60 -2.37
C LYS A 111 -3.76 18.41 -2.48
N LEU A 112 -4.19 17.16 -2.61
CA LEU A 112 -5.60 16.79 -2.52
C LEU A 112 -6.16 17.32 -1.21
N THR A 113 -7.03 18.31 -1.32
CA THR A 113 -7.75 18.85 -0.17
C THR A 113 -8.91 17.92 0.10
N VAL A 114 -8.96 17.36 1.31
CA VAL A 114 -10.16 16.64 1.75
C VAL A 114 -11.24 17.68 1.95
N ARG A 115 -12.29 17.65 1.14
CA ARG A 115 -13.40 18.59 1.30
C ARG A 115 -14.03 18.36 2.67
N PRO A 116 -14.56 19.39 3.36
CA PRO A 116 -15.19 19.21 4.68
C PRO A 116 -16.28 18.12 4.69
N ALA A 117 -17.02 17.97 3.59
CA ALA A 117 -18.02 16.93 3.41
C ALA A 117 -17.44 15.51 3.33
N GLU A 118 -16.24 15.35 2.75
CA GLU A 118 -15.52 14.07 2.66
C GLU A 118 -14.85 13.73 3.98
N LEU A 119 -14.39 14.74 4.72
CA LEU A 119 -13.72 14.55 6.01
C LEU A 119 -14.61 13.84 7.02
N ALA A 120 -15.89 14.24 7.13
CA ALA A 120 -16.83 13.60 8.04
C ALA A 120 -16.99 12.10 7.74
N HIS A 121 -17.16 11.76 6.46
CA HIS A 121 -17.28 10.38 6.01
C HIS A 121 -15.99 9.59 6.26
N LEU A 122 -14.83 10.19 5.97
CA LEU A 122 -13.53 9.55 6.14
C LEU A 122 -13.24 9.26 7.62
N LEU A 123 -13.59 10.18 8.51
CA LEU A 123 -13.51 9.98 9.96
C LEU A 123 -14.43 8.86 10.43
N GLU A 124 -15.64 8.76 9.88
CA GLU A 124 -16.57 7.67 10.20
C GLU A 124 -16.02 6.31 9.78
N VAL A 125 -15.47 6.20 8.57
CA VAL A 125 -14.84 4.98 8.07
C VAL A 125 -13.65 4.58 8.93
N VAL A 126 -12.78 5.53 9.29
CA VAL A 126 -11.61 5.26 10.17
C VAL A 126 -12.08 4.79 11.54
N ARG A 127 -13.10 5.42 12.13
CA ARG A 127 -13.68 4.96 13.41
C ARG A 127 -14.22 3.54 13.30
N ALA A 128 -14.93 3.21 12.22
CA ALA A 128 -15.42 1.86 11.98
C ALA A 128 -14.27 0.84 11.89
N MET A 129 -13.16 1.19 11.21
CA MET A 129 -11.97 0.35 11.12
C MET A 129 -11.29 0.13 12.48
N CYS A 130 -11.21 1.17 13.32
CA CYS A 130 -10.63 1.06 14.66
C CYS A 130 -11.44 0.15 15.60
N VAL A 131 -12.75 0.06 15.40
CA VAL A 131 -13.66 -0.71 16.26
C VAL A 131 -13.96 -2.10 15.67
N ALA A 132 -13.57 -2.34 14.42
CA ALA A 132 -13.79 -3.60 13.73
C ALA A 132 -13.25 -4.80 14.55
N PRO A 133 -13.99 -5.91 14.61
CA PRO A 133 -13.53 -7.11 15.29
C PRO A 133 -12.31 -7.66 14.55
N SER A 134 -11.24 -7.92 15.31
CA SER A 134 -10.04 -8.57 14.77
C SER A 134 -10.45 -10.00 14.38
N SER A 135 -10.35 -10.34 13.09
CA SER A 135 -10.76 -11.65 12.54
C SER A 135 -10.39 -12.82 13.47
N SER A 136 -11.38 -13.41 14.14
CA SER A 136 -11.25 -14.68 14.84
C SER A 136 -12.40 -15.60 14.44
N ARG A 137 -12.07 -16.87 14.16
CA ARG A 137 -12.97 -17.87 13.57
C ARG A 137 -14.24 -18.07 14.41
N HIS A 138 -15.37 -18.05 13.71
CA HIS A 138 -16.74 -18.09 14.19
C HIS A 138 -17.06 -19.21 15.20
N THR A 139 -17.52 -18.85 16.41
CA THR A 139 -18.45 -19.68 17.19
C THR A 139 -19.54 -18.80 17.84
N SER A 140 -20.78 -19.32 17.92
CA SER A 140 -21.99 -18.59 18.31
C SER A 140 -21.99 -17.99 19.73
N LYS A 141 -21.04 -18.35 20.60
CA LYS A 141 -20.85 -17.73 21.93
C LYS A 141 -20.15 -16.36 21.89
N GLN A 142 -19.65 -15.91 20.74
CA GLN A 142 -18.84 -14.67 20.62
C GLN A 142 -19.65 -13.38 20.40
N GLN A 143 -20.95 -13.41 20.14
CA GLN A 143 -21.71 -12.18 19.83
C GLN A 143 -21.75 -11.17 21.00
N HIS A 144 -21.93 -11.63 22.25
CA HIS A 144 -21.87 -10.76 23.42
C HIS A 144 -20.44 -10.27 23.72
N HIS A 145 -19.42 -11.07 23.44
CA HIS A 145 -18.01 -10.67 23.58
C HIS A 145 -17.60 -9.62 22.55
N ALA A 146 -18.08 -9.73 21.31
CA ALA A 146 -17.80 -8.78 20.24
C ALA A 146 -18.38 -7.39 20.54
N ALA A 147 -19.61 -7.31 21.07
CA ALA A 147 -20.20 -6.04 21.47
C ALA A 147 -19.46 -5.39 22.65
N ALA A 148 -19.03 -6.19 23.64
CA ALA A 148 -18.23 -5.70 24.76
C ALA A 148 -16.83 -5.25 24.33
N GLU A 149 -16.21 -5.93 23.37
CA GLU A 149 -14.91 -5.55 22.79
C GLU A 149 -15.01 -4.26 21.97
N ALA A 150 -16.05 -4.12 21.15
CA ALA A 150 -16.32 -2.90 20.41
C ALA A 150 -16.50 -1.70 21.34
N ASN A 151 -17.25 -1.86 22.44
CA ASN A 151 -17.42 -0.80 23.44
C ASN A 151 -16.10 -0.40 24.12
N LYS A 152 -15.20 -1.36 24.39
CA LYS A 152 -13.87 -1.06 24.93
C LYS A 152 -13.01 -0.29 23.92
N LYS A 153 -13.05 -0.67 22.63
CA LYS A 153 -12.34 0.04 21.56
C LYS A 153 -12.88 1.46 21.38
N LEU A 154 -14.20 1.66 21.48
CA LEU A 154 -14.82 2.99 21.45
C LEU A 154 -14.38 3.87 22.62
N ALA A 155 -14.35 3.32 23.85
CA ALA A 155 -13.88 4.06 25.02
C ALA A 155 -12.40 4.47 24.88
N ALA A 156 -11.54 3.55 24.45
CA ALA A 156 -10.13 3.84 24.21
C ALA A 156 -9.92 4.89 23.11
N LEU A 157 -10.74 4.86 22.05
CA LEU A 157 -10.70 5.85 20.99
C LEU A 157 -11.11 7.23 21.49
N ALA A 158 -12.16 7.33 22.31
CA ALA A 158 -12.59 8.59 22.92
C ALA A 158 -11.51 9.18 23.85
N ASP A 159 -10.85 8.34 24.65
CA ASP A 159 -9.75 8.76 25.52
C ASP A 159 -8.55 9.28 24.72
N PHE A 160 -8.23 8.62 23.60
CA PHE A 160 -7.16 9.04 22.69
C PHE A 160 -7.50 10.36 21.98
N GLU A 161 -8.72 10.51 21.47
CA GLU A 161 -9.22 11.76 20.87
C GLU A 161 -9.14 12.91 21.89
N ALA A 162 -9.59 12.69 23.13
CA ALA A 162 -9.51 13.69 24.19
C ALA A 162 -8.06 14.06 24.54
N TRP A 163 -7.15 13.07 24.54
CA TRP A 163 -5.72 13.32 24.73
C TRP A 163 -5.12 14.16 23.60
N LEU A 164 -5.45 13.85 22.33
CA LEU A 164 -5.02 14.62 21.17
C LEU A 164 -5.52 16.07 21.24
N SER A 165 -6.79 16.29 21.57
CA SER A 165 -7.34 17.65 21.72
C SER A 165 -6.59 18.46 22.78
N ARG A 166 -6.27 17.86 23.93
CA ARG A 166 -5.46 18.52 24.97
C ARG A 166 -4.06 18.85 24.47
N ARG A 167 -3.42 17.96 23.71
CA ARG A 167 -2.09 18.19 23.13
C ARG A 167 -2.11 19.29 22.07
N HIS A 168 -3.07 19.30 21.17
CA HIS A 168 -3.22 20.38 20.18
C HIS A 168 -3.43 21.74 20.87
N ALA A 169 -4.26 21.81 21.91
CA ALA A 169 -4.43 23.05 22.67
C ALA A 169 -3.14 23.52 23.35
N GLN A 170 -2.33 22.61 23.90
CA GLN A 170 -1.02 22.92 24.49
C GLN A 170 -0.04 23.46 23.44
N VAL A 171 0.03 22.81 22.28
CA VAL A 171 0.90 23.21 21.18
C VAL A 171 0.48 24.59 20.64
N LEU A 172 -0.82 24.81 20.45
CA LEU A 172 -1.35 26.10 20.01
C LEU A 172 -1.06 27.21 21.03
N SER A 173 -1.26 26.94 22.32
CA SER A 173 -0.92 27.85 23.41
C SER A 173 0.57 28.18 23.45
N PHE A 174 1.45 27.21 23.20
CA PHE A 174 2.88 27.43 23.08
C PHE A 174 3.20 28.38 21.92
N TYR A 175 2.70 28.10 20.71
CA TYR A 175 2.96 28.95 19.55
C TYR A 175 2.41 30.38 19.71
N LEU A 176 1.23 30.54 20.32
CA LEU A 176 0.66 31.85 20.65
C LEU A 176 1.49 32.60 21.70
N LYS A 177 1.96 31.92 22.75
CA LYS A 177 2.77 32.53 23.82
C LYS A 177 4.14 33.00 23.33
N PHE A 178 4.70 32.33 22.34
CA PHE A 178 6.01 32.66 21.77
C PHE A 178 5.92 33.48 20.48
N GLY A 179 4.73 33.94 20.07
CA GLY A 179 4.55 34.80 18.90
C GLY A 179 4.96 34.14 17.58
N LEU A 180 4.89 32.81 17.49
CA LEU A 180 5.32 32.01 16.34
C LEU A 180 4.17 31.68 15.38
N LEU A 181 2.94 32.07 15.74
CA LEU A 181 1.79 32.11 14.85
C LEU A 181 1.46 33.60 14.62
N CYS A 182 1.69 34.08 13.40
CA CYS A 182 1.20 35.37 12.92
C CYS A 182 -0.29 35.30 12.59
#